data_AF-A0A818LBF7-F1
#
_entry.id   AF-A0A818LBF7-F1
#
_cell.length_a   1.000
_cell.length_b   1.000
_cell.length_c   1.000
_cell.angle_alpha   90.00
_cell.angle_beta   90.00
_cell.angle_gamma   90.00
#
_symmetry.space_group_name_H-M   'P 1'
#
loop_
_entity.id
_entity.type
_entity.pdbx_description
1 polymer ?
#
loop_
_entity_poly.entity_id
_entity_poly.type
_entity_poly.pdbx_seq_one_letter_code
_entity_poly.pdbx_strand_id
1 'polypeptide(L)'
;MESTLNRCSICQKSGSMCICGGCKNIFCLKDFNEHRQYLSNRFDHDIIRFHDELLSRIKQLNESSNELFSQINRWESTTIDKIHKAAESVRQKLNKMLNHEREIFKEQFGNLTRQIRFQREENNFVENDIQLLKNKLNKMQQSLRQLSGQDKSNIILIENNKINWNNLIYPQKQHLTCELLYSSIKLYFGAKDFHSFVFKILIFTFFFIIELKYKQSIFMINQNVFN
;
A
#
# COMPACT_ATOMS: atom_id res chain seq x y z
N MET A 1 20.51 -72.95 36.61
CA MET A 1 19.28 -72.35 36.06
C MET A 1 18.70 -71.45 37.13
N GLU A 2 19.10 -70.18 37.15
CA GLU A 2 18.52 -69.19 38.08
C GLU A 2 17.18 -68.72 37.51
N SER A 3 16.08 -69.07 38.18
CA SER A 3 14.78 -68.48 37.92
C SER A 3 14.77 -67.06 38.48
N THR A 4 15.17 -66.07 37.67
CA THR A 4 14.99 -64.66 38.02
C THR A 4 13.49 -64.39 38.17
N LEU A 5 13.04 -64.24 39.43
CA LEU A 5 11.63 -63.98 39.74
C LEU A 5 11.18 -62.69 39.04
N ASN A 6 10.23 -62.81 38.12
CA ASN A 6 9.46 -61.67 37.61
C ASN A 6 8.68 -61.05 38.77
N ARG A 7 9.23 -60.01 39.40
CA ARG A 7 8.61 -59.26 40.51
C ARG A 7 8.09 -57.92 39.99
N CYS A 8 7.01 -57.43 40.58
CA CYS A 8 6.51 -56.10 40.26
C CYS A 8 7.55 -55.02 40.61
N SER A 9 7.83 -54.10 39.69
CA SER A 9 8.74 -52.97 39.86
C SER A 9 8.28 -51.97 40.93
N ILE A 10 7.00 -51.98 41.33
CA ILE A 10 6.45 -51.09 42.38
C ILE A 10 6.33 -51.82 43.71
N CYS A 11 5.50 -52.87 43.80
CA CYS A 11 5.23 -53.55 45.08
C CYS A 11 6.08 -54.79 45.39
N GLN A 12 6.98 -55.21 44.47
CA GLN A 12 7.87 -56.37 44.58
C GLN A 12 7.21 -57.74 44.79
N LYS A 13 5.88 -57.83 44.74
CA LYS A 13 5.14 -59.10 44.83
C LYS A 13 5.37 -59.95 43.59
N SER A 14 5.37 -61.27 43.76
CA SER A 14 5.37 -62.28 42.70
C SER A 14 3.94 -62.72 42.37
N GLY A 15 3.62 -62.96 41.10
CA GLY A 15 2.26 -63.26 40.63
C GLY A 15 2.13 -63.07 39.12
N SER A 16 0.89 -62.94 38.60
CA SER A 16 0.65 -62.61 37.19
C SER A 16 1.22 -61.24 36.85
N MET A 17 2.19 -61.21 35.92
CA MET A 17 2.92 -60.01 35.54
C MET A 17 2.54 -59.51 34.16
N CYS A 18 2.47 -58.19 34.04
CA CYS A 18 2.27 -57.48 32.79
C CYS A 18 3.49 -56.59 32.53
N ILE A 19 3.96 -56.55 31.29
CA ILE A 19 5.08 -55.69 30.89
C ILE A 19 4.51 -54.50 30.15
N CYS A 20 4.86 -53.28 30.56
CA CYS A 20 4.52 -52.09 29.79
C CYS A 20 5.52 -51.93 28.64
N GLY A 21 5.05 -52.02 27.38
CA GLY A 21 5.92 -51.86 26.21
C GLY A 21 6.59 -50.48 26.11
N GLY A 22 6.01 -49.45 26.73
CA GLY A 22 6.54 -48.08 26.72
C GLY A 22 7.72 -47.89 27.69
N CYS A 23 7.50 -48.15 28.98
CA CYS A 23 8.54 -47.95 30.01
C CYS A 23 9.38 -49.21 30.30
N LYS A 24 9.03 -50.35 29.70
CA LYS A 24 9.69 -51.67 29.85
C LYS A 24 9.72 -52.24 31.28
N ASN A 25 8.96 -51.64 32.20
CA ASN A 25 8.83 -52.14 33.57
C ASN A 25 7.81 -53.28 33.67
N ILE A 26 8.02 -54.15 34.66
CA ILE A 26 7.18 -55.32 34.95
C ILE A 26 6.28 -54.95 36.12
N PHE A 27 4.97 -55.12 35.97
CA PHE A 27 4.00 -54.77 36.99
C PHE A 27 3.10 -55.96 37.32
N CYS A 28 2.60 -56.03 38.55
CA CYS A 28 1.42 -56.84 38.82
C CYS A 28 0.19 -56.17 38.19
N LEU A 29 -0.90 -56.91 37.98
CA LEU A 29 -2.10 -56.39 37.30
C LEU A 29 -2.64 -55.09 37.93
N LYS A 30 -2.63 -54.98 39.27
CA LYS A 30 -3.08 -53.78 39.99
C LYS A 30 -2.22 -52.56 39.64
N ASP A 31 -0.92 -52.67 39.86
CA ASP A 31 0.03 -51.58 39.63
C ASP A 31 0.15 -51.22 38.14
N PHE A 32 -0.11 -52.18 37.24
CA PHE A 32 -0.21 -51.93 35.80
C PHE A 32 -1.41 -51.04 35.46
N ASN A 33 -2.57 -51.31 36.04
CA ASN A 33 -3.77 -50.49 35.83
C ASN A 33 -3.59 -49.07 36.38
N GLU A 34 -2.99 -48.94 37.57
CA GLU A 34 -2.64 -47.64 38.15
C GLU A 34 -1.65 -46.87 37.25
N HIS A 35 -0.63 -47.55 36.72
CA HIS A 35 0.29 -46.96 35.76
C HIS A 35 -0.42 -46.47 34.48
N ARG A 36 -1.35 -47.27 33.94
CA ARG A 36 -2.14 -46.89 32.76
C ARG A 36 -3.06 -45.70 33.04
N GLN A 37 -3.69 -45.67 34.21
CA GLN A 37 -4.53 -44.55 34.63
C GLN A 37 -3.71 -43.27 34.82
N TYR A 38 -2.53 -43.36 35.44
CA TYR A 38 -1.59 -42.24 35.55
C TYR A 38 -1.21 -41.68 34.17
N LEU A 39 -0.90 -42.55 33.20
CA LEU A 39 -0.59 -42.11 31.83
C LEU A 39 -1.78 -41.44 31.14
N SER A 40 -3.00 -41.95 31.32
CA SER A 40 -4.22 -41.33 30.78
C SER A 40 -4.41 -39.93 31.34
N ASN A 41 -4.37 -39.79 32.67
CA ASN A 41 -4.52 -38.51 33.34
C ASN A 41 -3.43 -37.51 32.91
N ARG A 42 -2.20 -38.00 32.75
CA ARG A 42 -1.09 -37.17 32.28
C ARG A 42 -1.29 -36.73 30.82
N PHE A 43 -1.80 -37.60 29.96
CA PHE A 43 -2.10 -37.23 28.58
C PHE A 43 -3.18 -36.15 28.51
N ASP A 44 -4.25 -36.30 29.30
CA ASP A 44 -5.32 -35.29 29.36
C ASP A 44 -4.80 -33.95 29.89
N HIS A 45 -3.97 -33.97 30.94
CA HIS A 45 -3.47 -32.76 31.59
C HIS A 45 -2.34 -32.07 30.80
N ASP A 46 -1.40 -32.83 30.24
CA ASP A 46 -0.20 -32.27 29.60
C ASP A 46 -0.42 -32.04 28.10
N ILE A 47 -1.13 -32.93 27.42
CA ILE A 47 -1.28 -32.90 25.95
C ILE A 47 -2.59 -32.24 25.55
N ILE A 48 -3.74 -32.73 26.05
CA ILE A 48 -5.05 -32.20 25.63
C ILE A 48 -5.21 -30.75 26.08
N ARG A 49 -4.88 -30.44 27.34
CA ARG A 49 -4.94 -29.06 27.82
C ARG A 49 -4.05 -28.12 27.01
N PHE A 50 -2.82 -28.52 26.72
CA PHE A 50 -1.90 -27.70 25.93
C PHE A 50 -2.40 -27.49 24.49
N HIS A 51 -2.95 -28.53 23.86
CA HIS A 51 -3.60 -28.44 22.56
C HIS A 51 -4.75 -27.42 22.57
N ASP A 52 -5.63 -27.48 23.56
CA ASP A 52 -6.78 -26.58 23.66
C ASP A 52 -6.38 -25.13 23.95
N GLU A 53 -5.34 -24.94 24.77
CA GLU A 53 -4.71 -23.62 24.99
C GLU A 53 -4.14 -23.05 23.68
N LEU A 54 -3.45 -23.86 22.88
CA LEU A 54 -2.94 -23.43 21.57
C LEU A 54 -4.08 -23.09 20.61
N LEU A 55 -5.13 -23.92 20.52
CA LEU A 55 -6.30 -23.63 19.69
C LEU A 55 -7.00 -22.33 20.10
N SER A 56 -7.12 -22.08 21.41
CA SER A 56 -7.70 -20.83 21.93
C SER A 56 -6.87 -19.62 21.52
N ARG A 57 -5.54 -19.69 21.65
CA ARG A 57 -4.62 -18.63 21.22
C ARG A 57 -4.70 -18.38 19.71
N ILE A 58 -4.79 -19.43 18.89
CA ILE A 58 -4.95 -19.28 17.44
C ILE A 58 -6.26 -18.55 17.10
N LYS A 59 -7.36 -18.86 17.79
CA LYS A 59 -8.64 -18.16 17.60
C LYS A 59 -8.54 -16.68 17.98
N GLN A 60 -7.83 -16.36 19.06
CA GLN A 60 -7.60 -14.98 19.50
C GLN A 60 -6.71 -14.17 18.53
N LEU A 61 -5.77 -14.80 17.82
CA LEU A 61 -4.95 -14.11 16.81
C LEU A 61 -5.79 -13.50 15.68
N ASN A 62 -6.95 -14.08 15.35
CA ASN A 62 -7.85 -13.50 14.36
C ASN A 62 -8.39 -12.12 14.78
N GLU A 63 -8.46 -11.81 16.08
CA GLU A 63 -8.89 -10.49 16.54
C GLU A 63 -7.80 -9.44 16.31
N SER A 64 -6.53 -9.81 16.47
CA SER A 64 -5.38 -8.93 16.18
C SER A 64 -5.23 -8.59 14.68
N SER A 65 -5.77 -9.46 13.81
CA SER A 65 -5.79 -9.21 12.36
C SER A 65 -6.64 -7.98 12.00
N ASN A 66 -7.71 -7.71 12.77
CA ASN A 66 -8.58 -6.56 12.55
C ASN A 66 -7.85 -5.22 12.78
N GLU A 67 -6.89 -5.18 13.71
CA GLU A 67 -6.09 -3.98 13.95
C GLU A 67 -5.14 -3.70 12.78
N LEU A 68 -4.48 -4.73 12.25
CA LEU A 68 -3.62 -4.59 11.06
C LEU A 68 -4.42 -4.15 9.83
N PHE A 69 -5.60 -4.74 9.59
CA PHE A 69 -6.49 -4.29 8.51
C PHE A 69 -6.93 -2.84 8.71
N SER A 70 -7.23 -2.44 9.96
CA SER A 70 -7.57 -1.04 10.26
C SER A 70 -6.40 -0.08 9.98
N GLN A 71 -5.17 -0.48 10.28
CA GLN A 71 -3.97 0.30 9.96
C GLN A 71 -3.76 0.42 8.45
N ILE A 72 -3.97 -0.67 7.68
CA ILE A 72 -3.90 -0.68 6.21
C ILE A 72 -4.95 0.27 5.63
N ASN A 73 -6.21 0.15 6.07
CA ASN A 73 -7.31 0.99 5.61
C ASN A 73 -7.05 2.47 5.91
N ARG A 74 -6.53 2.79 7.11
CA ARG A 74 -6.15 4.16 7.49
C ARG A 74 -5.03 4.69 6.61
N TRP A 75 -4.00 3.89 6.35
CA TRP A 75 -2.90 4.26 5.46
C TRP A 75 -3.40 4.52 4.04
N GLU A 76 -4.25 3.65 3.50
CA GLU A 76 -4.85 3.80 2.17
C GLU A 76 -5.64 5.11 2.06
N SER A 77 -6.61 5.31 2.95
CA SER A 77 -7.44 6.53 2.96
C SER A 77 -6.60 7.80 3.11
N THR A 78 -5.63 7.81 4.03
CA THR A 78 -4.76 8.97 4.24
C THR A 78 -3.91 9.27 3.00
N THR A 79 -3.46 8.24 2.29
CA THR A 79 -2.62 8.39 1.09
C THR A 79 -3.45 8.94 -0.08
N ILE A 80 -4.66 8.42 -0.28
CA ILE A 80 -5.61 8.92 -1.28
C ILE A 80 -5.92 10.42 -1.03
N ASP A 81 -6.20 10.79 0.22
CA ASP A 81 -6.47 12.18 0.59
C ASP A 81 -5.28 13.10 0.30
N LYS A 82 -4.06 12.65 0.56
CA LYS A 82 -2.84 13.41 0.28
C LYS A 82 -2.66 13.62 -1.23
N ILE A 83 -2.92 12.59 -2.04
CA ILE A 83 -2.88 12.70 -3.51
C ILE A 83 -3.91 13.71 -4.00
N HIS A 84 -5.14 13.66 -3.49
CA HIS A 84 -6.18 14.63 -3.85
C HIS A 84 -5.79 16.06 -3.47
N LYS A 85 -5.27 16.28 -2.26
CA LYS A 85 -4.80 17.60 -1.81
C LYS A 85 -3.66 18.14 -2.68
N ALA A 86 -2.69 17.30 -3.04
CA ALA A 86 -1.61 17.69 -3.92
C ALA A 86 -2.13 18.07 -5.31
N ALA A 87 -2.97 17.23 -5.91
CA ALA A 87 -3.56 17.50 -7.22
C ALA A 87 -4.38 18.78 -7.22
N GLU A 88 -5.16 19.03 -6.18
CA GLU A 88 -5.97 20.23 -6.06
C GLU A 88 -5.13 21.50 -5.88
N SER A 89 -4.05 21.42 -5.09
CA SER A 89 -3.09 22.52 -4.94
C SER A 89 -2.47 22.92 -6.28
N VAL A 90 -2.07 21.94 -7.09
CA VAL A 90 -1.52 22.16 -8.44
C VAL A 90 -2.56 22.81 -9.36
N ARG A 91 -3.81 22.31 -9.36
CA ARG A 91 -4.91 22.90 -10.16
C ARG A 91 -5.17 24.35 -9.77
N GLN A 92 -5.24 24.65 -8.48
CA GLN A 92 -5.47 26.01 -7.99
C GLN A 92 -4.34 26.96 -8.41
N LYS A 93 -3.09 26.49 -8.32
CA LYS A 93 -1.93 27.28 -8.73
C LYS A 93 -1.94 27.55 -10.25
N LEU A 94 -2.21 26.52 -11.05
CA LEU A 94 -2.34 26.66 -12.50
C LEU A 94 -3.46 27.66 -12.85
N ASN A 95 -4.63 27.54 -12.22
CA ASN A 95 -5.73 28.48 -12.43
C ASN A 95 -5.35 29.92 -12.07
N LYS A 96 -4.62 30.13 -10.97
CA LYS A 96 -4.12 31.47 -10.60
C LYS A 96 -3.17 32.03 -11.65
N MET A 97 -2.24 31.21 -12.16
CA MET A 97 -1.31 31.63 -13.22
C MET A 97 -2.05 31.99 -14.51
N LEU A 98 -2.96 31.13 -14.97
CA LEU A 98 -3.76 31.37 -16.18
C LEU A 98 -4.65 32.60 -16.05
N ASN A 99 -5.25 32.81 -14.88
CA ASN A 99 -6.04 34.02 -14.62
C ASN A 99 -5.17 35.27 -14.63
N HIS A 100 -3.98 35.21 -14.03
CA HIS A 100 -3.03 36.33 -14.05
C HIS A 100 -2.60 36.70 -15.47
N GLU A 101 -2.22 35.70 -16.28
CA GLU A 101 -1.87 35.92 -17.70
C GLU A 101 -3.04 36.50 -18.49
N ARG A 102 -4.27 36.02 -18.24
CA ARG A 102 -5.48 36.54 -18.87
C ARG A 102 -5.72 38.01 -18.52
N GLU A 103 -5.53 38.41 -17.27
CA GLU A 103 -5.72 39.80 -16.85
C GLU A 103 -4.66 40.72 -17.45
N ILE A 104 -3.38 40.30 -17.50
CA ILE A 104 -2.32 41.05 -18.21
C ILE A 104 -2.71 41.23 -19.68
N PHE A 105 -3.17 40.16 -20.34
CA PHE A 105 -3.58 40.22 -21.74
C PHE A 105 -4.75 41.19 -21.96
N LYS A 106 -5.77 41.14 -21.09
CA LYS A 106 -6.92 42.07 -21.13
C LYS A 106 -6.48 43.52 -20.98
N GLU A 107 -5.57 43.81 -20.05
CA GLU A 107 -5.06 45.16 -19.83
C GLU A 107 -4.33 45.67 -21.07
N GLN A 108 -3.41 44.87 -21.62
CA GLN A 108 -2.69 45.21 -22.84
C GLN A 108 -3.66 45.48 -24.00
N PHE A 109 -4.66 44.61 -24.18
CA PHE A 109 -5.66 44.77 -25.24
C PHE A 109 -6.54 46.02 -25.03
N GLY A 110 -6.91 46.32 -23.79
CA GLY A 110 -7.63 47.54 -23.42
C GLY A 110 -6.81 48.80 -23.72
N ASN A 111 -5.51 48.78 -23.44
CA ASN A 111 -4.59 49.89 -23.75
C ASN A 111 -4.50 50.12 -25.26
N LEU A 112 -4.37 49.06 -26.06
CA LEU A 112 -4.36 49.16 -27.51
C LEU A 112 -5.70 49.69 -28.06
N THR A 113 -6.82 49.22 -27.50
CA THR A 113 -8.16 49.70 -27.87
C THR A 113 -8.30 51.20 -27.63
N ARG A 114 -7.81 51.70 -26.48
CA ARG A 114 -7.81 53.14 -26.18
C ARG A 114 -6.93 53.94 -27.15
N GLN A 115 -5.74 53.43 -27.50
CA GLN A 115 -4.86 54.07 -28.50
C GLN A 115 -5.56 54.19 -29.85
N ILE A 116 -6.22 53.12 -30.32
CA ILE A 116 -6.95 53.11 -31.59
C ILE A 116 -8.10 54.12 -31.57
N ARG A 117 -8.89 54.17 -30.50
CA ARG A 117 -10.00 55.12 -30.37
C ARG A 117 -9.52 56.57 -30.35
N PHE A 118 -8.50 56.85 -29.55
CA PHE A 118 -7.93 58.20 -29.45
C PHE A 118 -7.43 58.71 -30.81
N GLN A 119 -6.65 57.89 -31.54
CA GLN A 119 -6.17 58.29 -32.88
C GLN A 119 -7.31 58.48 -33.89
N ARG A 120 -8.38 57.68 -33.79
CA ARG A 120 -9.58 57.81 -34.61
C ARG A 120 -10.35 59.10 -34.31
N GLU A 121 -10.54 59.42 -33.03
CA GLU A 121 -11.30 60.59 -32.55
C GLU A 121 -10.57 61.90 -32.89
N GLU A 122 -9.26 61.94 -32.67
CA GLU A 122 -8.40 63.09 -33.03
C GLU A 122 -8.14 63.19 -34.54
N ASN A 123 -8.58 62.19 -35.32
CA ASN A 123 -8.27 62.01 -36.74
C ASN A 123 -6.77 62.18 -37.05
N ASN A 124 -5.93 61.73 -36.11
CA ASN A 124 -4.49 61.96 -36.07
C ASN A 124 -3.76 60.63 -36.24
N PHE A 125 -3.64 60.20 -37.49
CA PHE A 125 -2.89 59.01 -37.87
C PHE A 125 -2.30 59.17 -39.27
N VAL A 126 -1.09 58.64 -39.45
CA VAL A 126 -0.44 58.48 -40.76
C VAL A 126 -0.24 57.00 -41.09
N GLU A 127 0.22 56.69 -42.30
CA GLU A 127 0.41 55.31 -42.79
C GLU A 127 1.30 54.48 -41.84
N ASN A 128 2.32 55.11 -41.25
CA ASN A 128 3.20 54.47 -40.27
C ASN A 128 2.46 54.07 -38.99
N ASP A 129 1.51 54.89 -38.51
CA ASP A 129 0.70 54.57 -37.32
C ASP A 129 -0.22 53.38 -37.59
N ILE A 130 -0.85 53.36 -38.77
CA ILE A 130 -1.70 52.24 -39.21
C ILE A 130 -0.88 50.95 -39.24
N GLN A 131 0.33 50.99 -39.80
CA GLN A 131 1.21 49.83 -39.87
C GLN A 131 1.68 49.39 -38.48
N LEU A 132 1.98 50.32 -37.58
CA LEU A 132 2.34 50.02 -36.19
C LEU A 132 1.20 49.34 -35.42
N LEU A 133 -0.02 49.87 -35.53
CA LEU A 133 -1.20 49.28 -34.91
C LEU A 133 -1.48 47.87 -35.45
N LYS A 134 -1.37 47.67 -36.77
CA LYS A 134 -1.51 46.36 -37.41
C LYS A 134 -0.47 45.36 -36.88
N ASN A 135 0.77 45.80 -36.71
CA ASN A 135 1.83 44.97 -36.13
C ASN A 135 1.55 44.61 -34.66
N LYS A 136 1.05 45.55 -33.85
CA LYS A 136 0.66 45.30 -32.45
C LYS A 136 -0.49 44.29 -32.37
N LEU A 137 -1.51 44.42 -33.22
CA LEU A 137 -2.64 43.49 -33.31
C LEU A 137 -2.19 42.08 -33.71
N ASN A 138 -1.31 41.97 -34.72
CA ASN A 138 -0.76 40.68 -35.15
C ASN A 138 0.06 40.01 -34.04
N LYS A 139 0.90 40.77 -33.31
CA LYS A 139 1.65 40.25 -32.16
C LYS A 139 0.71 39.73 -31.06
N MET A 140 -0.33 40.48 -30.72
CA MET A 140 -1.34 40.04 -29.75
C MET A 140 -2.06 38.76 -30.20
N GLN A 141 -2.41 38.66 -31.49
CA GLN A 141 -3.03 37.45 -32.03
C GLN A 141 -2.11 36.24 -31.91
N GLN A 142 -0.80 36.41 -32.16
CA GLN A 142 0.20 35.35 -31.98
C GLN A 142 0.34 34.93 -30.51
N SER A 143 0.42 35.89 -29.58
CA SER A 143 0.47 35.61 -28.15
C SER A 143 -0.79 34.89 -27.65
N LEU A 144 -1.98 35.26 -28.15
CA LEU A 144 -3.22 34.56 -27.83
C LEU A 144 -3.20 33.10 -28.32
N ARG A 145 -2.71 32.87 -29.54
CA ARG A 145 -2.54 31.52 -30.09
C ARG A 145 -1.56 30.68 -29.26
N GLN A 146 -0.48 31.28 -28.78
CA GLN A 146 0.49 30.63 -27.89
C GLN A 146 -0.13 30.28 -26.53
N LEU A 147 -0.90 31.18 -25.91
CA LEU A 147 -1.63 30.89 -24.68
C LEU A 147 -2.68 29.78 -24.86
N SER A 148 -3.33 29.71 -26.02
CA SER A 148 -4.27 28.63 -26.34
C SER A 148 -3.60 27.31 -26.76
N GLY A 149 -2.33 27.38 -27.19
CA GLY A 149 -1.63 26.27 -27.86
C GLY A 149 -0.41 25.73 -27.13
N GLN A 150 0.04 26.32 -26.01
CA GLN A 150 1.21 25.83 -25.31
C GLN A 150 0.94 24.53 -24.54
N ASP A 151 1.82 23.56 -24.85
CA ASP A 151 2.13 22.32 -24.14
C ASP A 151 2.07 22.47 -22.62
N LYS A 152 0.88 22.18 -22.06
CA LYS A 152 0.61 22.05 -20.61
C LYS A 152 1.48 20.98 -19.93
N SER A 153 2.21 20.19 -20.71
CA SER A 153 3.09 19.10 -20.30
C SER A 153 4.26 19.55 -19.43
N ASN A 154 4.88 20.70 -19.70
CA ASN A 154 6.05 21.15 -18.92
C ASN A 154 5.71 21.63 -17.50
N ILE A 155 4.52 22.20 -17.27
CA ILE A 155 4.08 22.64 -15.93
C ILE A 155 3.76 21.43 -15.04
N ILE A 156 3.12 20.39 -15.62
CA ILE A 156 2.76 19.16 -14.92
C ILE A 156 4.01 18.36 -14.50
N LEU A 157 5.05 18.35 -15.34
CA LEU A 157 6.29 17.60 -15.08
C LEU A 157 7.15 18.21 -13.97
N ILE A 158 7.23 19.54 -13.86
CA ILE A 158 8.11 20.22 -12.88
C ILE A 158 7.59 20.07 -11.44
N GLU A 159 6.27 19.92 -11.23
CA GLU A 159 5.69 19.82 -9.89
C GLU A 159 5.61 18.39 -9.36
N ASN A 160 5.46 17.38 -10.24
CA ASN A 160 5.47 15.97 -9.83
C ASN A 160 6.81 15.57 -9.19
N ASN A 161 7.92 16.11 -9.70
CA ASN A 161 9.28 15.90 -9.16
C ASN A 161 9.53 16.58 -7.80
N LYS A 162 8.64 17.47 -7.34
CA LYS A 162 8.70 18.10 -6.00
C LYS A 162 7.86 17.37 -4.96
N ILE A 163 6.95 16.49 -5.39
CA ILE A 163 6.20 15.64 -4.47
C ILE A 163 7.16 14.55 -3.99
N ASN A 164 7.58 14.62 -2.74
CA ASN A 164 8.39 13.58 -2.13
C ASN A 164 7.53 12.35 -1.85
N TRP A 165 7.33 11.54 -2.89
CA TRP A 165 6.61 10.27 -2.84
C TRP A 165 7.19 9.30 -1.80
N ASN A 166 8.50 9.38 -1.51
CA ASN A 166 9.16 8.55 -0.51
C ASN A 166 8.70 8.86 0.93
N ASN A 167 8.13 10.04 1.20
CA ASN A 167 7.54 10.36 2.51
C ASN A 167 6.03 10.09 2.58
N LEU A 168 5.40 9.77 1.45
CA LEU A 168 3.95 9.53 1.35
C LEU A 168 3.62 8.04 1.32
N ILE A 169 4.49 7.23 0.69
CA ILE A 169 4.26 5.80 0.44
C ILE A 169 4.81 4.94 1.58
N TYR A 170 5.87 5.37 2.26
CA TYR A 170 6.39 4.62 3.40
C TYR A 170 5.57 4.96 4.64
N PRO A 171 4.89 3.98 5.27
CA PRO A 171 4.35 4.20 6.60
C PRO A 171 5.51 4.69 7.48
N GLN A 172 5.26 5.75 8.27
CA GLN A 172 6.21 6.21 9.27
C GLN A 172 6.80 4.98 9.97
N LYS A 173 8.13 4.91 10.07
CA LYS A 173 8.86 3.88 10.83
C LYS A 173 8.39 3.88 12.29
N GLN A 174 7.22 3.31 12.53
CA GLN A 174 6.82 2.79 13.82
C GLN A 174 6.98 1.29 13.64
N HIS A 175 7.78 0.72 14.53
CA HIS A 175 8.18 -0.68 14.59
C HIS A 175 7.00 -1.65 14.38
N LEU A 176 6.60 -1.91 13.13
CA LEU A 176 5.93 -3.14 12.79
C LEU A 176 7.03 -4.18 12.67
N THR A 177 7.23 -4.93 13.74
CA THR A 177 8.03 -6.14 13.76
C THR A 177 7.42 -7.13 12.76
N CYS A 178 7.86 -7.02 11.50
CA CYS A 178 7.56 -7.92 10.39
C CYS A 178 7.90 -9.39 10.67
N GLU A 179 8.53 -9.69 11.81
CA GLU A 179 8.92 -11.04 12.22
C GLU A 179 7.72 -11.97 12.48
N LEU A 180 6.56 -11.45 12.90
CA LEU A 180 5.38 -12.28 13.16
C LEU A 180 4.63 -12.66 11.86
N LEU A 181 4.51 -11.74 10.90
CA LEU A 181 3.95 -12.04 9.57
C LEU A 181 4.85 -12.99 8.78
N TYR A 182 6.18 -12.82 8.89
CA TYR A 182 7.17 -13.70 8.25
C TYR A 182 7.13 -15.13 8.81
N SER A 183 6.86 -15.29 10.11
CA SER A 183 6.79 -16.60 10.78
C SER A 183 5.51 -17.36 10.43
N SER A 184 4.36 -16.68 10.36
CA SER A 184 3.06 -17.28 10.04
C SER A 184 2.97 -17.78 8.58
N ILE A 185 3.55 -17.06 7.64
CA ILE A 185 3.55 -17.43 6.21
C ILE A 185 4.53 -18.57 5.93
N LYS A 186 5.65 -18.65 6.68
CA LYS A 186 6.67 -19.71 6.56
C LYS A 186 6.16 -21.08 7.06
N LEU A 187 5.22 -21.10 8.00
CA LEU A 187 4.55 -22.32 8.47
C LEU A 187 3.54 -22.88 7.46
N TYR A 188 2.92 -22.04 6.63
CA TYR A 188 1.88 -22.46 5.67
C TYR A 188 2.44 -22.97 4.33
N PHE A 189 3.64 -22.55 3.91
CA PHE A 189 4.12 -22.82 2.54
C PHE A 189 5.37 -23.71 2.41
N GLY A 190 6.01 -24.13 3.49
CA GLY A 190 7.19 -25.01 3.43
C GLY A 190 8.44 -24.30 2.89
N ALA A 191 9.57 -24.54 3.55
CA ALA A 191 10.72 -23.65 3.55
C ALA A 191 11.60 -23.60 2.28
N LYS A 192 11.18 -24.11 1.11
CA LYS A 192 12.12 -24.25 -0.03
C LYS A 192 11.88 -23.39 -1.27
N ASP A 193 10.68 -22.90 -1.57
CA ASP A 193 10.46 -22.18 -2.86
C ASP A 193 9.78 -20.80 -2.76
N PHE A 194 9.50 -20.30 -1.55
CA PHE A 194 8.67 -19.09 -1.38
C PHE A 194 9.39 -17.76 -1.66
N HIS A 195 10.71 -17.69 -1.40
CA HIS A 195 11.46 -16.42 -1.40
C HIS A 195 11.56 -15.76 -2.78
N SER A 196 11.67 -16.54 -3.86
CA SER A 196 11.79 -15.95 -5.21
C SER A 196 10.45 -15.80 -5.95
N PHE A 197 9.43 -16.59 -5.65
CA PHE A 197 8.22 -16.62 -6.47
C PHE A 197 7.18 -15.59 -6.02
N VAL A 198 6.89 -15.52 -4.70
CA VAL A 198 5.85 -14.61 -4.18
C VAL A 198 6.34 -13.17 -4.10
N PHE A 199 7.61 -12.94 -3.79
CA PHE A 199 8.19 -11.59 -3.79
C PHE A 199 8.27 -11.02 -5.22
N LYS A 200 8.65 -11.85 -6.20
CA LYS A 200 8.61 -11.44 -7.61
C LYS A 200 7.18 -11.22 -8.09
N ILE A 201 6.22 -12.08 -7.76
CA ILE A 201 4.81 -11.91 -8.17
C ILE A 201 4.14 -10.72 -7.51
N LEU A 202 4.37 -10.46 -6.22
CA LEU A 202 3.78 -9.29 -5.55
C LEU A 202 4.39 -7.99 -6.08
N ILE A 203 5.69 -7.95 -6.33
CA ILE A 203 6.33 -6.78 -6.94
C ILE A 203 5.87 -6.63 -8.40
N PHE A 204 5.83 -7.71 -9.19
CA PHE A 204 5.38 -7.65 -10.58
C PHE A 204 3.91 -7.25 -10.68
N THR A 205 3.02 -7.83 -9.86
CA THR A 205 1.59 -7.48 -9.89
C THR A 205 1.38 -6.05 -9.39
N PHE A 206 2.13 -5.60 -8.38
CA PHE A 206 2.06 -4.21 -7.89
C PHE A 206 2.59 -3.20 -8.93
N PHE A 207 3.73 -3.47 -9.58
CA PHE A 207 4.25 -2.62 -10.66
C PHE A 207 3.35 -2.66 -11.91
N PHE A 208 2.83 -3.83 -12.28
CA PHE A 208 1.97 -4.00 -13.45
C PHE A 208 0.59 -3.35 -13.25
N ILE A 209 0.01 -3.41 -12.05
CA ILE A 209 -1.25 -2.73 -11.72
C ILE A 209 -1.06 -1.20 -11.71
N ILE A 210 0.08 -0.71 -11.20
CA ILE A 210 0.41 0.72 -11.25
C ILE A 210 0.62 1.17 -12.69
N GLU A 211 1.35 0.42 -13.50
CA GLU A 211 1.61 0.76 -14.91
C GLU A 211 0.33 0.68 -15.75
N LEU A 212 -0.54 -0.30 -15.52
CA LEU A 212 -1.83 -0.42 -16.19
C LEU A 212 -2.78 0.72 -15.81
N LYS A 213 -2.90 1.07 -14.52
CA LYS A 213 -3.71 2.23 -14.09
C LYS A 213 -3.14 3.54 -14.63
N TYR A 214 -1.82 3.66 -14.74
CA TYR A 214 -1.16 4.84 -15.32
C TYR A 214 -1.43 4.96 -16.83
N LYS A 215 -1.32 3.86 -17.59
CA LYS A 215 -1.64 3.81 -19.03
C LYS A 215 -3.13 4.04 -19.32
N GLN A 216 -4.04 3.50 -18.51
CA GLN A 216 -5.48 3.78 -18.62
C GLN A 216 -5.81 5.24 -18.32
N SER A 217 -5.16 5.85 -17.32
CA SER A 217 -5.37 7.26 -16.99
C SER A 217 -4.87 8.20 -18.10
N ILE A 218 -3.74 7.88 -18.73
CA ILE A 218 -3.21 8.63 -19.89
C ILE A 218 -4.11 8.46 -21.12
N PHE A 219 -4.64 7.25 -21.35
CA PHE A 219 -5.55 6.99 -22.47
C PHE A 219 -6.89 7.73 -22.34
N MET A 220 -7.45 7.77 -21.12
CA MET A 220 -8.68 8.54 -20.82
C MET A 220 -8.49 10.05 -20.91
N ILE A 221 -7.30 10.57 -20.57
CA ILE A 221 -6.98 11.99 -20.71
C ILE A 221 -6.83 12.36 -22.19
N ASN A 222 -6.27 11.49 -23.03
CA ASN A 222 -6.13 11.74 -24.47
C ASN A 222 -7.46 11.64 -25.24
N GLN A 223 -8.40 10.80 -24.82
CA GLN A 223 -9.72 10.71 -25.47
C GLN A 223 -10.66 11.89 -25.15
N ASN A 224 -10.51 12.53 -23.99
CA ASN A 224 -11.30 13.72 -23.61
C ASN A 224 -10.74 15.04 -24.18
N VAL A 225 -9.66 15.00 -24.96
CA VAL A 225 -9.08 16.17 -25.64
C VAL A 225 -9.44 16.21 -27.14
N PHE A 226 -10.04 15.13 -27.67
CA PHE A 226 -10.43 15.01 -29.09
C PHE A 226 -11.95 14.87 -29.34
N ASN A 227 -12.79 15.15 -28.34
CA ASN A 227 -14.25 15.33 -28.51
C ASN A 227 -14.69 16.72 -28.05
#